data_AF-A0A8D8X3R3-F1
#
_entry.id   AF-A0A8D8X3R3-F1
#
_cell.length_a   1.000
_cell.length_b   1.000
_cell.length_c   1.000
_cell.angle_alpha   90.00
_cell.angle_beta   90.00
_cell.angle_gamma   90.00
#
_symmetry.space_group_name_H-M   'P 1'
#
loop_
_entity.id
_entity.type
_entity.pdbx_description
1 polymer ?
#
loop_
_entity_poly.entity_id
_entity_poly.type
_entity_poly.pdbx_seq_one_letter_code
_entity_poly.pdbx_strand_id
1 'polypeptide(L)'
;MYLISPIGVLVLACDNCYALIGQRHGGFLGILQRALARASPHIWFERSEVKDREAVTKRLRQHVSTPNNPPILIFPEGTCINNTSVMQFKKGSFEVGSVIYPVAIKYDPRFGDAFWNSSKYSMTQYLYLMMTSWAIVADVWYLPPMFQGKGENAVEFANRVKRVISKQGGLVGLVWDGQLKRMKPKPEWKERQQEEFSKKLKVQ
;
A
#
# COMPACT_ATOMS: atom_id res chain seq x y z
N MET A 1 5.41 -8.85 -4.23
CA MET A 1 6.30 -7.73 -4.55
C MET A 1 5.56 -6.47 -4.15
N TYR A 2 5.71 -6.09 -2.88
CA TYR A 2 5.07 -4.91 -2.30
C TYR A 2 6.05 -3.76 -2.49
N LEU A 3 5.95 -3.09 -3.63
CA LEU A 3 6.66 -1.83 -3.82
C LEU A 3 5.63 -0.73 -3.59
N ILE A 4 5.64 -0.28 -2.34
CA ILE A 4 5.46 1.10 -1.96
C ILE A 4 5.86 2.00 -3.14
N SER A 5 4.98 2.89 -3.61
CA SER A 5 5.43 3.91 -4.57
C SER A 5 6.55 4.71 -3.90
N PRO A 6 7.80 4.70 -4.41
CA PRO A 6 8.92 5.39 -3.77
C PRO A 6 8.62 6.88 -3.52
N ILE A 7 7.79 7.48 -4.37
CA ILE A 7 7.31 8.85 -4.26
C ILE A 7 6.43 9.04 -3.03
N GLY A 8 5.50 8.11 -2.77
CA GLY A 8 4.62 8.23 -1.60
C GLY A 8 5.42 8.25 -0.31
N VAL A 9 6.53 7.50 -0.25
CA VAL A 9 7.47 7.57 0.88
C VAL A 9 8.16 8.92 0.93
N LEU A 10 8.70 9.38 -0.19
CA LEU A 10 9.43 10.66 -0.24
C LEU A 10 8.53 11.83 0.19
N VAL A 11 7.32 11.90 -0.37
CA VAL A 11 6.33 12.95 -0.08
C VAL A 11 5.98 12.96 1.41
N LEU A 12 5.72 11.80 2.01
CA LEU A 12 5.42 11.72 3.44
C LEU A 12 6.66 11.96 4.31
N ALA A 13 7.83 11.52 3.87
CA ALA A 13 9.09 11.70 4.60
C ALA A 13 9.52 13.17 4.71
N CYS A 14 8.99 14.06 3.85
CA CYS A 14 9.16 15.51 3.99
C CYS A 14 8.47 16.08 5.23
N ASP A 15 7.45 15.40 5.76
CA ASP A 15 6.65 15.87 6.89
C ASP A 15 7.03 15.15 8.20
N ASN A 16 7.33 13.85 8.14
CA ASN A 16 7.72 13.08 9.33
C ASN A 16 8.66 11.92 9.01
N CYS A 17 9.39 11.44 10.02
CA CYS A 17 10.25 10.25 9.90
C CYS A 17 9.43 8.97 10.10
N TYR A 18 9.51 8.05 9.15
CA TYR A 18 8.79 6.78 9.19
C TYR A 18 9.73 5.58 9.14
N ALA A 19 9.35 4.51 9.85
CA ALA A 19 9.91 3.18 9.61
C ALA A 19 9.22 2.54 8.40
N LEU A 20 10.02 2.01 7.47
CA LEU A 20 9.53 1.30 6.29
C LEU A 20 9.57 -0.21 6.53
N ILE A 21 8.61 -0.92 5.94
CA ILE A 21 8.63 -2.37 5.87
C ILE A 21 8.92 -2.79 4.43
N GLY A 22 9.87 -3.69 4.24
CA GLY A 22 10.11 -4.25 2.92
C GLY A 22 10.83 -5.58 2.94
N GLN A 23 10.85 -6.21 1.77
CA GLN A 23 11.71 -7.36 1.54
C GLN A 23 13.14 -6.88 1.30
N ARG A 24 14.12 -7.61 1.84
CA ARG A 24 15.54 -7.36 1.55
C ARG A 24 15.83 -7.70 0.08
N HIS A 25 16.45 -6.78 -0.65
CA HIS A 25 16.84 -6.94 -2.04
C HIS A 25 18.37 -6.93 -2.18
N GLY A 26 18.88 -7.63 -3.21
CA GLY A 26 20.29 -7.58 -3.59
C GLY A 26 20.60 -6.43 -4.56
N GLY A 27 21.86 -6.36 -5.03
CA GLY A 27 22.31 -5.39 -6.03
C GLY A 27 22.27 -3.93 -5.54
N PHE A 28 22.05 -3.00 -6.48
CA PHE A 28 21.97 -1.56 -6.21
C PHE A 28 20.91 -1.22 -5.14
N LEU A 29 19.74 -1.85 -5.20
CA LEU A 29 18.68 -1.65 -4.20
C LEU A 29 19.09 -2.11 -2.81
N GLY A 30 19.88 -3.17 -2.70
CA GLY A 30 20.44 -3.61 -1.42
C GLY A 30 21.48 -2.64 -0.84
N ILE A 31 22.17 -1.85 -1.66
CA ILE A 31 23.06 -0.79 -1.19
C ILE A 31 22.22 0.39 -0.67
N LEU A 32 21.22 0.83 -1.44
CA LEU A 32 20.31 1.90 -1.04
C LEU A 32 19.55 1.54 0.25
N GLN A 33 19.03 0.32 0.35
CA GLN A 33 18.35 -0.19 1.55
C GLN A 33 19.30 -0.17 2.77
N ARG A 34 20.56 -0.57 2.60
CA ARG A 34 21.55 -0.54 3.70
C ARG A 34 21.90 0.89 4.13
N ALA A 35 21.93 1.84 3.21
CA ALA A 35 22.12 3.26 3.55
C ALA A 35 20.92 3.80 4.34
N LEU A 36 19.69 3.53 3.86
CA LEU A 36 18.45 3.93 4.56
C LEU A 36 18.32 3.29 5.94
N ALA A 37 18.68 2.00 6.08
CA ALA A 37 18.64 1.28 7.35
C ALA A 37 19.59 1.85 8.42
N ARG A 38 20.62 2.62 8.03
CA ARG A 38 21.48 3.33 8.98
C ARG A 38 20.86 4.62 9.50
N ALA A 39 19.91 5.19 8.77
CA ALA A 39 19.27 6.46 9.12
C ALA A 39 17.99 6.27 9.95
N SER A 40 17.29 5.14 9.82
CA SER A 40 16.04 4.87 10.53
C SER A 40 15.89 3.36 10.79
N PRO A 41 15.25 2.95 11.91
CA PRO A 41 15.00 1.55 12.25
C PRO A 41 13.94 0.93 11.33
N HIS A 42 14.27 0.77 10.05
CA HIS A 42 13.44 0.12 9.06
C HIS A 42 13.39 -1.40 9.29
N ILE A 43 12.23 -2.00 9.05
CA ILE A 43 12.00 -3.43 9.26
C ILE A 43 12.15 -4.16 7.92
N TRP A 44 13.30 -4.81 7.73
CA TRP A 44 13.59 -5.60 6.54
C TRP A 44 13.37 -7.09 6.82
N PHE A 45 12.55 -7.73 5.99
CA PHE A 45 12.30 -9.16 6.08
C PHE A 45 13.03 -9.93 4.98
N GLU A 46 13.52 -11.11 5.32
CA GLU A 46 14.01 -12.05 4.31
C GLU A 46 12.86 -12.73 3.56
N ARG A 47 13.10 -13.18 2.33
CA ARG A 47 12.05 -13.77 1.48
C ARG A 47 11.41 -15.02 2.11
N SER A 48 12.17 -15.75 2.93
CA SER A 48 11.72 -16.87 3.77
C SER A 48 10.80 -16.40 4.90
N GLU A 49 11.21 -15.36 5.64
CA GLU A 49 10.45 -14.78 6.75
C GLU A 49 9.14 -14.12 6.32
N VAL A 50 9.07 -13.55 5.11
CA VAL A 50 7.82 -12.98 4.57
C VAL A 50 6.73 -14.06 4.39
N LYS A 51 7.11 -15.35 4.29
CA LYS A 51 6.14 -16.45 4.27
C LYS A 51 5.58 -16.75 5.66
N ASP A 52 6.32 -16.42 6.71
CA ASP A 52 5.91 -16.59 8.10
C ASP A 52 5.19 -15.34 8.61
N ARG A 53 3.85 -15.38 8.54
CA ARG A 53 2.99 -14.27 8.96
C ARG A 53 3.08 -13.98 10.46
N GLU A 54 3.35 -15.00 11.27
CA GLU A 54 3.45 -14.82 12.73
C GLU A 54 4.73 -14.09 13.10
N ALA A 55 5.85 -14.46 12.49
CA ALA A 55 7.12 -13.76 12.66
C ALA A 55 7.03 -12.28 12.25
N VAL A 56 6.38 -11.99 11.11
CA VAL A 56 6.14 -10.61 10.65
C VAL A 56 5.30 -9.84 11.68
N THR A 57 4.16 -10.40 12.08
CA THR A 57 3.24 -9.74 13.04
C THR A 57 3.91 -9.48 14.38
N LYS A 58 4.72 -10.42 14.87
CA LYS A 58 5.46 -10.29 16.13
C LYS A 58 6.47 -9.13 16.08
N ARG A 59 7.25 -9.01 15.00
CA ARG A 59 8.20 -7.90 14.84
C ARG A 59 7.49 -6.55 14.74
N LEU A 60 6.36 -6.49 14.03
CA LEU A 60 5.55 -5.26 13.95
C LEU A 60 5.03 -4.85 15.32
N ARG A 61 4.49 -5.78 16.10
CA ARG A 61 4.04 -5.51 17.48
C ARG A 61 5.19 -5.02 18.37
N GLN A 62 6.35 -5.66 18.29
CA GLN A 62 7.52 -5.25 19.06
C GLN A 62 7.98 -3.82 18.70
N HIS A 63 8.01 -3.49 17.40
CA HIS A 63 8.40 -2.16 16.94
C HIS A 63 7.44 -1.08 17.43
N VAL A 64 6.13 -1.32 17.31
CA VAL A 64 5.07 -0.39 17.77
C VAL A 64 5.08 -0.23 19.29
N SER A 65 5.43 -1.28 20.04
CA SER A 65 5.48 -1.23 21.51
C SER A 65 6.67 -0.43 22.05
N THR A 66 7.63 -0.06 21.20
CA THR A 66 8.83 0.68 21.61
C THR A 66 8.59 2.19 21.45
N PRO A 67 8.58 2.99 22.54
CA PRO A 67 8.16 4.40 22.47
C PRO A 67 9.01 5.30 21.59
N ASN A 68 10.32 5.02 21.47
CA ASN A 68 11.25 5.84 20.70
C ASN A 68 11.29 5.48 19.21
N ASN A 69 10.56 4.45 18.79
CA ASN A 69 10.56 4.05 17.39
C ASN A 69 9.64 4.96 16.56
N PRO A 70 10.06 5.34 15.34
CA PRO A 70 9.20 6.08 14.45
C PRO A 70 7.98 5.25 14.03
N PRO A 71 6.85 5.91 13.70
CA PRO A 71 5.66 5.24 13.20
C PRO A 71 5.98 4.44 11.93
N ILE A 72 5.32 3.30 11.80
CA ILE A 72 5.50 2.42 10.65
C ILE A 72 4.63 2.92 9.50
N LEU A 73 5.26 3.28 8.38
CA LEU A 73 4.56 3.61 7.16
C LEU A 73 4.30 2.34 6.34
N ILE A 74 3.02 2.04 6.16
CA ILE A 74 2.55 0.86 5.44
C ILE A 74 1.72 1.31 4.25
N PHE A 75 2.02 0.76 3.08
CA PHE A 75 1.17 0.82 1.91
C PHE A 75 0.39 -0.50 1.82
N PRO A 76 -0.82 -0.59 2.40
CA PRO A 76 -1.60 -1.82 2.42
C PRO A 76 -2.07 -2.22 1.01
N GLU A 77 -2.08 -1.26 0.10
CA GLU A 77 -2.27 -1.43 -1.33
C GLU A 77 -0.95 -1.92 -1.96
N GLY A 78 -0.89 -3.19 -2.36
CA GLY A 78 0.33 -3.76 -2.96
C GLY A 78 0.69 -3.20 -4.33
N THR A 79 -0.16 -2.34 -4.91
CA THR A 79 0.05 -1.58 -6.15
C THR A 79 -0.99 -0.46 -6.20
N CYS A 80 -0.60 0.83 -6.16
CA CYS A 80 -1.51 1.93 -6.50
C CYS A 80 -1.97 1.75 -7.96
N ILE A 81 -3.27 1.85 -8.24
CA ILE A 81 -3.77 1.86 -9.63
C ILE A 81 -4.25 3.28 -9.97
N ASN A 82 -3.52 3.92 -10.90
CA ASN A 82 -3.92 5.06 -11.72
C ASN A 82 -4.88 6.09 -11.08
N ASN A 83 -4.60 6.62 -9.88
CA ASN A 83 -5.35 7.74 -9.25
C ASN A 83 -6.90 7.69 -9.30
N THR A 84 -7.48 6.52 -9.54
CA THR A 84 -8.91 6.35 -9.85
C THR A 84 -9.54 5.34 -8.90
N SER A 85 -8.72 4.49 -8.28
CA SER A 85 -9.21 3.39 -7.47
C SER A 85 -8.23 2.97 -6.40
N VAL A 86 -8.78 2.44 -5.30
CA VAL A 86 -8.00 1.84 -4.20
C VAL A 86 -8.24 0.34 -4.20
N MET A 87 -7.19 -0.48 -4.29
CA MET A 87 -7.30 -1.94 -4.28
C MET A 87 -7.63 -2.49 -2.88
N GLN A 88 -7.96 -3.78 -2.80
CA GLN A 88 -8.16 -4.45 -1.52
C GLN A 88 -6.87 -4.42 -0.67
N PHE A 89 -7.00 -3.98 0.57
CA PHE A 89 -5.90 -3.94 1.53
C PHE A 89 -5.52 -5.35 1.98
N LYS A 90 -4.22 -5.60 2.12
CA LYS A 90 -3.75 -6.88 2.68
C LYS A 90 -4.00 -6.94 4.19
N LYS A 91 -4.62 -8.03 4.64
CA LYS A 91 -5.04 -8.25 6.04
C LYS A 91 -3.89 -8.13 7.06
N GLY A 92 -2.70 -8.59 6.72
CA GLY A 92 -1.58 -8.72 7.69
C GLY A 92 -1.19 -7.41 8.38
N SER A 93 -1.31 -6.27 7.70
CA SER A 93 -1.01 -4.95 8.29
C SER A 93 -2.00 -4.53 9.38
N PHE A 94 -3.21 -5.09 9.38
CA PHE A 94 -4.28 -4.76 10.31
C PHE A 94 -4.43 -5.78 11.45
N GLU A 95 -3.65 -6.88 11.44
CA GLU A 95 -3.65 -7.91 12.51
C GLU A 95 -2.76 -7.54 13.70
N VAL A 96 -1.95 -6.49 13.58
CA VAL A 96 -1.04 -6.01 14.64
C VAL A 96 -1.82 -5.54 15.87
N GLY A 97 -3.03 -5.00 15.67
CA GLY A 97 -3.90 -4.48 16.74
C GLY A 97 -3.51 -3.09 17.26
N SER A 98 -2.71 -2.35 16.49
CA SER A 98 -2.31 -0.97 16.80
C SER A 98 -3.31 0.06 16.26
N VAL A 99 -3.21 1.29 16.77
CA VAL A 99 -3.86 2.47 16.18
C VAL A 99 -3.36 2.66 14.75
N ILE A 100 -4.29 2.88 13.82
CA ILE A 100 -3.98 3.18 12.42
C ILE A 100 -4.28 4.65 12.15
N TYR A 101 -3.33 5.35 11.56
CA TYR A 101 -3.48 6.73 11.06
C TYR A 101 -3.65 6.67 9.54
N PRO A 102 -4.87 6.83 9.01
CA PRO A 102 -5.09 6.74 7.58
C PRO A 102 -4.55 8.00 6.89
N VAL A 103 -3.85 7.80 5.78
CA VAL A 103 -3.39 8.90 4.92
C VAL A 103 -3.90 8.66 3.52
N ALA A 104 -4.59 9.66 2.96
CA ALA A 104 -4.99 9.66 1.56
C ALA A 104 -3.99 10.52 0.78
N ILE A 105 -3.52 10.02 -0.35
CA ILE A 105 -2.63 10.73 -1.27
C ILE A 105 -3.25 10.68 -2.66
N LYS A 106 -3.31 11.82 -3.33
CA LYS A 106 -3.77 11.91 -4.72
C LYS A 106 -2.76 12.72 -5.52
N TYR A 107 -2.28 12.14 -6.62
CA TYR A 107 -1.37 12.85 -7.52
C TYR A 107 -2.14 13.56 -8.62
N ASP A 108 -1.67 14.72 -9.05
CA ASP A 108 -2.20 15.40 -10.22
C ASP A 108 -1.52 14.85 -11.49
N PRO A 109 -2.26 14.13 -12.36
CA PRO A 109 -1.69 13.52 -13.56
C PRO A 109 -1.14 14.54 -14.57
N ARG A 110 -1.47 15.83 -14.44
CA ARG A 110 -0.97 16.89 -15.32
C ARG A 110 0.52 17.18 -15.12
N PHE A 111 1.04 16.90 -13.92
CA PHE A 111 2.43 17.22 -13.57
C PHE A 111 3.35 16.01 -13.68
N GLY A 112 2.83 14.78 -13.61
CA GLY A 112 3.60 13.58 -13.88
C GLY A 112 2.84 12.30 -13.57
N ASP A 113 3.32 11.18 -14.10
CA ASP A 113 2.79 9.86 -13.78
C ASP A 113 3.51 9.27 -12.56
N ALA A 114 2.92 9.43 -11.37
CA ALA A 114 3.44 8.85 -10.14
C ALA A 114 3.34 7.31 -10.10
N PHE A 115 2.69 6.68 -11.08
CA PHE A 115 2.47 5.24 -11.10
C PHE A 115 3.69 4.47 -11.61
N TRP A 116 4.20 3.59 -10.74
CA TRP A 116 5.24 2.64 -11.11
C TRP A 116 4.65 1.44 -11.87
N ASN A 117 5.00 1.29 -13.15
CA ASN A 117 4.76 0.04 -13.89
C ASN A 117 6.03 -0.82 -14.00
N SER A 118 6.17 -1.79 -13.11
CA SER A 118 7.35 -2.68 -13.03
C SER A 118 7.50 -3.62 -14.22
N SER A 119 6.45 -3.81 -15.02
CA SER A 119 6.52 -4.62 -16.23
C SER A 119 7.01 -3.81 -17.44
N LYS A 120 6.96 -2.48 -17.37
CA LYS A 120 7.35 -1.58 -18.46
C LYS A 120 8.68 -0.87 -18.19
N TYR A 121 8.96 -0.56 -16.92
CA TYR A 121 10.13 0.23 -16.53
C TYR A 121 10.91 -0.46 -15.41
N SER A 122 12.25 -0.43 -15.52
CA SER A 122 13.16 -0.89 -14.48
C SER A 122 13.23 0.12 -13.31
N MET A 123 13.66 -0.35 -12.12
CA MET A 123 13.73 0.48 -10.90
C MET A 123 14.54 1.77 -11.11
N THR A 124 15.62 1.69 -11.87
CA THR A 124 16.48 2.82 -12.19
C THR A 124 15.87 3.75 -13.22
N GLN A 125 15.19 3.20 -14.23
CA GLN A 125 14.58 4.01 -15.29
C GLN A 125 13.44 4.88 -14.77
N TYR A 126 12.56 4.38 -13.90
CA TYR A 126 11.54 5.27 -13.34
C TYR A 126 12.10 6.23 -12.31
N LEU A 127 13.13 5.87 -11.52
CA LEU A 127 13.81 6.87 -10.69
C LEU A 127 14.39 8.01 -11.54
N TYR A 128 14.97 7.69 -12.71
CA TYR A 128 15.42 8.70 -13.65
C TYR A 128 14.28 9.57 -14.18
N LEU A 129 13.19 8.97 -14.68
CA LEU A 129 12.00 9.71 -15.15
C LEU A 129 11.45 10.66 -14.08
N MET A 130 11.47 10.21 -12.82
CA MET A 130 11.04 10.98 -11.67
C MET A 130 11.97 12.15 -11.36
N MET A 131 13.29 11.95 -11.41
CA MET A 131 14.27 13.03 -11.21
C MET A 131 14.24 14.06 -12.36
N THR A 132 13.83 13.65 -13.57
CA THR A 132 13.70 14.53 -14.73
C THR A 132 12.30 15.15 -14.88
N SER A 133 11.36 14.79 -14.02
CA SER A 133 10.02 15.38 -14.04
C SER A 133 10.09 16.80 -13.47
N TRP A 134 9.52 17.77 -14.19
CA TRP A 134 9.56 19.18 -13.78
C TRP A 134 8.88 19.44 -12.43
N ALA A 135 7.76 18.76 -12.15
CA ALA A 135 7.08 18.82 -10.87
C ALA A 135 6.28 17.54 -10.63
N ILE A 136 6.08 17.15 -9.37
CA ILE A 136 5.07 16.17 -8.99
C ILE A 136 4.19 16.84 -7.95
N VAL A 137 2.93 17.05 -8.30
CA VAL A 137 1.95 17.65 -7.38
C VAL A 137 1.14 16.53 -6.74
N ALA A 138 1.12 16.52 -5.41
CA ALA A 138 0.40 15.54 -4.61
C ALA A 138 -0.40 16.25 -3.52
N ASP A 139 -1.70 15.98 -3.48
CA ASP A 139 -2.56 16.35 -2.36
C ASP A 139 -2.48 15.25 -1.29
N VAL A 140 -2.12 15.63 -0.07
CA VAL A 140 -1.98 14.71 1.07
C VAL A 140 -2.98 15.09 2.15
N TRP A 141 -3.81 14.13 2.56
CA TRP A 141 -4.76 14.29 3.66
C TRP A 141 -4.45 13.31 4.78
N TYR A 142 -4.11 13.86 5.94
CA TYR A 142 -4.00 13.12 7.20
C TYR A 142 -5.38 13.00 7.84
N LEU A 143 -5.82 11.77 8.07
CA LEU A 143 -7.16 11.48 8.60
C LEU A 143 -7.09 11.12 10.09
N PRO A 144 -8.20 11.29 10.83
CA PRO A 144 -8.24 10.96 12.25
C PRO A 144 -7.83 9.51 12.55
N PRO A 145 -7.24 9.23 13.73
CA PRO A 145 -6.84 7.89 14.12
C PRO A 145 -8.05 6.95 14.16
N MET A 146 -7.82 5.72 13.71
CA MET A 146 -8.82 4.66 13.71
C MET A 146 -8.35 3.50 14.59
N PHE A 147 -9.25 3.05 15.46
CA PHE A 147 -9.05 1.93 16.36
C PHE A 147 -9.91 0.77 15.90
N GLN A 148 -9.41 -0.46 16.06
CA GLN A 148 -10.19 -1.66 15.81
C GLN A 148 -11.34 -1.76 16.82
N GLY A 149 -12.57 -1.95 16.34
CA GLY A 149 -13.76 -2.05 17.18
C GLY A 149 -13.82 -3.36 17.98
N LYS A 150 -14.62 -3.39 19.05
CA LYS A 150 -14.88 -4.62 19.81
C LYS A 150 -15.60 -5.63 18.91
N GLY A 151 -14.95 -6.77 18.62
CA GLY A 151 -15.48 -7.82 17.75
C GLY A 151 -15.26 -7.60 16.24
N GLU A 152 -14.66 -6.47 15.83
CA GLU A 152 -14.33 -6.20 14.43
C GLU A 152 -13.13 -7.07 14.02
N ASN A 153 -13.25 -7.82 12.92
CA ASN A 153 -12.12 -8.61 12.42
C ASN A 153 -11.14 -7.71 11.63
N ALA A 154 -9.87 -8.11 11.49
CA ALA A 154 -8.85 -7.29 10.82
C ALA A 154 -9.21 -6.96 9.36
N VAL A 155 -9.98 -7.82 8.68
CA VAL A 155 -10.47 -7.55 7.32
C VAL A 155 -11.53 -6.45 7.29
N GLU A 156 -12.46 -6.48 8.25
CA GLU A 156 -13.53 -5.47 8.38
C GLU A 156 -12.91 -4.11 8.72
N PHE A 157 -11.96 -4.11 9.65
CA PHE A 157 -11.20 -2.92 10.00
C PHE A 157 -10.45 -2.34 8.80
N ALA A 158 -9.74 -3.19 8.04
CA ALA A 158 -9.05 -2.78 6.82
C ALA A 158 -10.02 -2.17 5.79
N ASN A 159 -11.20 -2.77 5.62
CA ASN A 159 -12.24 -2.25 4.71
C ASN A 159 -12.80 -0.91 5.19
N ARG A 160 -12.98 -0.71 6.50
CA ARG A 160 -13.44 0.56 7.07
C ARG A 160 -12.41 1.66 6.87
N VAL A 161 -11.13 1.39 7.14
CA VAL A 161 -10.02 2.32 6.89
C VAL A 161 -9.93 2.67 5.40
N LYS A 162 -10.01 1.66 4.53
CA LYS A 162 -10.06 1.85 3.08
C LYS A 162 -11.20 2.77 2.66
N ARG A 163 -12.41 2.56 3.17
CA ARG A 163 -13.59 3.38 2.83
C ARG A 163 -13.37 4.84 3.19
N VAL A 164 -12.74 5.13 4.32
CA VAL A 164 -12.41 6.48 4.77
C VAL A 164 -11.39 7.13 3.83
N ILE A 165 -10.32 6.42 3.46
CA ILE A 165 -9.30 6.90 2.50
C ILE A 165 -9.92 7.14 1.11
N SER A 166 -10.69 6.18 0.60
CA SER A 166 -11.33 6.26 -0.72
C SER A 166 -12.31 7.42 -0.79
N LYS A 167 -13.11 7.63 0.26
CA LYS A 167 -14.04 8.77 0.36
C LYS A 167 -13.30 10.10 0.32
N GLN A 168 -12.19 10.22 1.05
CA GLN A 168 -11.40 11.46 1.05
C GLN A 168 -10.76 11.75 -0.31
N GLY A 169 -10.13 10.73 -0.93
CA GLY A 169 -9.46 10.91 -2.23
C GLY A 169 -10.41 11.02 -3.43
N GLY A 170 -11.72 10.80 -3.24
CA GLY A 170 -12.69 10.68 -4.33
C GLY A 170 -12.40 9.46 -5.23
N LEU A 171 -11.89 8.38 -4.65
CA LEU A 171 -11.42 7.19 -5.36
C LEU A 171 -12.45 6.06 -5.25
N VAL A 172 -12.60 5.25 -6.31
CA VAL A 172 -13.48 4.08 -6.27
C VAL A 172 -12.82 2.95 -5.48
N GLY A 173 -13.50 2.48 -4.43
CA GLY A 173 -13.03 1.34 -3.63
C GLY A 173 -13.28 0.02 -4.34
N LEU A 174 -12.24 -0.62 -4.89
CA LEU A 174 -12.37 -1.89 -5.62
C LEU A 174 -12.31 -3.10 -4.68
N VAL A 175 -13.17 -4.09 -4.87
CA VAL A 175 -13.22 -5.29 -3.99
C VAL A 175 -12.08 -6.27 -4.29
N TRP A 176 -11.41 -6.13 -5.43
CA TRP A 176 -10.35 -7.04 -5.87
C TRP A 176 -8.93 -6.58 -5.49
N ASP A 177 -8.02 -7.54 -5.46
CA ASP A 177 -6.61 -7.34 -5.10
C ASP A 177 -5.69 -7.14 -6.32
N GLY A 178 -4.43 -6.74 -6.07
CA GLY A 178 -3.41 -6.50 -7.09
C GLY A 178 -3.01 -7.70 -7.95
N GLN A 179 -3.37 -8.92 -7.57
CA GLN A 179 -2.99 -10.11 -8.34
C GLN A 179 -3.78 -10.22 -9.65
N LEU A 180 -5.01 -9.69 -9.69
CA LEU A 180 -5.83 -9.64 -10.91
C LEU A 180 -5.25 -8.72 -12.00
N LYS A 181 -4.27 -7.88 -11.68
CA LYS A 181 -3.48 -7.12 -12.67
C LYS A 181 -2.50 -8.00 -13.45
N ARG A 182 -2.07 -9.14 -12.87
CA ARG A 182 -1.06 -10.04 -13.44
C ARG A 182 -1.64 -11.36 -13.93
N MET A 183 -2.77 -11.78 -13.38
CA MET A 183 -3.41 -13.06 -13.71
C MET A 183 -4.85 -12.84 -14.14
N LYS A 184 -5.30 -13.56 -15.16
CA LYS A 184 -6.72 -13.57 -15.55
C LYS A 184 -7.56 -14.09 -14.38
N PRO A 185 -8.77 -13.52 -14.13
CA PRO A 185 -9.67 -14.04 -13.12
C PRO A 185 -9.97 -15.51 -13.39
N LYS A 186 -10.11 -16.31 -12.31
CA LYS A 186 -10.60 -17.69 -12.43
C LYS A 186 -11.98 -17.69 -13.11
N PRO A 187 -12.27 -18.67 -14.00
CA PRO A 187 -13.53 -18.72 -14.75
C PRO A 187 -14.77 -18.73 -13.84
N GLU A 188 -14.75 -19.45 -12.72
CA GLU A 188 -15.82 -19.48 -11.72
C GLU A 188 -16.25 -18.09 -11.22
N TRP A 189 -15.30 -17.17 -11.04
CA TRP A 189 -15.57 -15.82 -10.55
C TRP A 189 -16.16 -14.92 -11.64
N LYS A 190 -15.82 -15.17 -12.91
CA LYS A 190 -16.46 -14.51 -14.04
C LYS A 190 -17.90 -14.97 -14.18
N GLU A 191 -18.16 -16.27 -14.08
CA GLU A 191 -19.50 -16.83 -14.18
C GLU A 191 -20.43 -16.28 -13.09
N ARG A 192 -19.98 -16.22 -11.84
CA ARG A 192 -20.75 -15.58 -10.75
C ARG A 192 -21.10 -14.11 -11.02
N GLN A 193 -20.16 -13.32 -11.52
CA GLN A 193 -20.42 -11.92 -11.90
C GLN A 193 -21.38 -11.81 -13.08
N GLN A 194 -21.25 -12.70 -14.08
CA GLN A 194 -22.17 -12.78 -15.22
C GLN A 194 -23.58 -13.16 -14.79
N GLU A 195 -23.74 -14.05 -13.81
CA GLU A 195 -25.04 -14.38 -13.20
C GLU A 195 -25.66 -13.16 -12.50
N GLU A 196 -24.89 -12.42 -11.69
CA GLU A 196 -25.40 -11.21 -11.05
C GLU A 196 -25.82 -10.13 -12.06
N PHE A 197 -25.04 -9.95 -13.14
CA PHE A 197 -25.40 -9.06 -14.24
C PHE A 197 -26.64 -9.55 -14.99
N SER A 198 -26.75 -10.85 -15.26
CA SER A 198 -27.91 -11.45 -15.91
C SER A 198 -29.18 -11.23 -15.08
N LYS A 199 -29.09 -11.36 -13.75
CA LYS A 199 -30.21 -11.07 -12.84
C LYS A 199 -30.65 -9.60 -12.90
N LYS A 200 -29.73 -8.66 -13.08
CA LYS A 200 -30.05 -7.23 -13.25
C LYS A 200 -30.68 -6.92 -14.62
N LEU A 201 -30.27 -7.63 -15.66
CA LEU A 201 -30.80 -7.47 -17.03
C LEU A 201 -32.21 -8.06 -17.20
N LYS A 202 -32.58 -9.09 -16.41
CA LYS A 202 -33.90 -9.74 -16.46
C LYS A 202 -35.03 -8.97 -15.75
N VAL A 203 -34.74 -7.82 -15.14
CA VAL A 203 -35.71 -6.99 -14.40
C VAL A 203 -36.17 -5.78 -15.24
N GLN A 204 -35.97 -5.82 -16.56
CA GLN A 204 -36.61 -4.92 -17.54
C GLN A 204 -37.62 -5.67 -18.39
#